data_AF-A0A124IT13-F1
#
_entry.id   AF-A0A124IT13-F1
#
_cell.length_a   1.000
_cell.length_b   1.000
_cell.length_c   1.000
_cell.angle_alpha   90.00
_cell.angle_beta   90.00
_cell.angle_gamma   90.00
#
_symmetry.space_group_name_H-M   'P 1'
#
loop_
_entity.id
_entity.type
_entity.pdbx_description
1 polymer ?
#
loop_
_entity_poly.entity_id
_entity_poly.type
_entity_poly.pdbx_seq_one_letter_code
_entity_poly.pdbx_strand_id
1 'polypeptide(L)'
;MFCTRGGAPERGFTSLTDEPVGRYPTVFTTPRTKPLTPMEGVTPKTPAVKNPSHWDGKGVIGTETGPFQSVEVGIIPKLARNPGRVLGVYNLLGYSFSSLGSFSIPLLSHFITSDTIIMAKLVFILYIIMSMLLILVYRKIMNIKVGHNGMSKNLPGLLLHQDVRNLSVLFALDAFGGSLITQSLLTLWFYLRFHASASSLGIVFGISSIITAISLIIAPLIAERIGNLHTMVFTHITSNIFLILIPFMNSLYWAVVFLFLRQSFSQMDVPTRQAFISQIFNDEERVKVFAVTNIFRNISSLPGPVLVGFIFSLRLLYLPLVMSGAIKLSYDVTIYKLYKNKAR
;
A
#
# COMPACT_ATOMS: atom_id res chain seq x y z
N MET A 1 7.57 -55.82 -32.31
CA MET A 1 8.77 -56.22 -33.08
C MET A 1 9.98 -55.66 -32.35
N PHE A 2 10.99 -56.49 -32.13
CA PHE A 2 12.12 -56.31 -31.22
C PHE A 2 13.18 -55.30 -31.69
N CYS A 3 13.98 -54.86 -30.71
CA CYS A 3 15.26 -54.12 -30.70
C CYS A 3 16.20 -54.26 -31.93
N THR A 4 17.06 -53.24 -32.18
CA THR A 4 18.51 -53.22 -31.80
C THR A 4 19.26 -51.92 -32.18
N ARG A 5 20.09 -51.43 -31.23
CA ARG A 5 21.48 -50.88 -31.26
C ARG A 5 21.93 -50.03 -32.47
N GLY A 6 22.71 -48.95 -32.36
CA GLY A 6 23.57 -48.42 -31.30
C GLY A 6 24.76 -47.66 -31.96
N GLY A 7 25.38 -46.71 -31.28
CA GLY A 7 26.66 -46.11 -31.74
C GLY A 7 26.86 -44.64 -31.37
N ALA A 8 27.49 -44.40 -30.21
CA ALA A 8 28.25 -43.17 -29.95
C ALA A 8 29.59 -43.21 -30.72
N PRO A 9 30.27 -42.07 -30.89
CA PRO A 9 31.48 -41.89 -30.07
C PRO A 9 31.60 -40.50 -29.43
N GLU A 10 32.47 -40.46 -28.43
CA GLU A 10 32.78 -39.38 -27.51
C GLU A 10 33.68 -38.26 -28.07
N ARG A 11 33.54 -37.10 -27.40
CA ARG A 11 34.58 -36.12 -26.98
C ARG A 11 35.13 -35.09 -27.97
N GLY A 12 34.82 -33.84 -27.67
CA GLY A 12 35.58 -32.63 -28.00
C GLY A 12 35.18 -31.50 -27.06
N PHE A 13 35.90 -31.38 -25.93
CA PHE A 13 35.78 -30.32 -24.93
C PHE A 13 36.70 -29.17 -25.37
N THR A 14 36.16 -27.98 -25.63
CA THR A 14 36.92 -26.72 -25.56
C THR A 14 36.02 -25.57 -25.10
N SER A 15 36.34 -25.14 -23.87
CA SER A 15 36.08 -23.88 -23.19
C SER A 15 35.73 -22.66 -24.07
N LEU A 16 34.63 -21.99 -23.73
CA LEU A 16 34.54 -20.53 -23.68
C LEU A 16 33.90 -20.15 -22.34
N THR A 17 34.79 -19.81 -21.40
CA THR A 17 34.48 -19.22 -20.10
C THR A 17 34.29 -17.71 -20.23
N ASP A 18 33.54 -17.16 -19.27
CA ASP A 18 33.56 -15.78 -18.79
C ASP A 18 32.81 -14.70 -19.57
N GLU A 19 31.48 -14.69 -19.43
CA GLU A 19 30.75 -13.43 -19.27
C GLU A 19 30.34 -13.24 -17.79
N PRO A 20 30.52 -12.05 -17.19
CA PRO A 20 30.26 -11.86 -15.78
C PRO A 20 28.75 -11.85 -15.53
N VAL A 21 28.29 -12.89 -14.85
CA VAL A 21 26.98 -12.97 -14.20
C VAL A 21 26.78 -11.70 -13.36
N GLY A 22 25.95 -10.78 -13.85
CA GLY A 22 25.61 -9.53 -13.21
C GLY A 22 25.01 -9.79 -11.82
N ARG A 23 25.82 -9.55 -10.79
CA ARG A 23 25.36 -9.54 -9.40
C ARG A 23 24.35 -8.40 -9.23
N TYR A 24 23.23 -8.67 -8.57
CA TYR A 24 22.36 -7.63 -8.02
C TYR A 24 23.21 -6.60 -7.25
N PRO A 25 22.91 -5.30 -7.30
CA PRO A 25 23.53 -4.36 -6.38
C PRO A 25 23.10 -4.72 -4.96
N THR A 26 24.02 -5.34 -4.22
CA THR A 26 23.99 -5.47 -2.76
C THR A 26 23.92 -4.08 -2.16
N VAL A 27 22.74 -3.66 -1.69
CA VAL A 27 22.60 -2.49 -0.80
C VAL A 27 22.92 -2.95 0.62
N PHE A 28 24.21 -3.18 0.86
CA PHE A 28 24.80 -3.31 2.20
C PHE A 28 26.19 -2.67 2.13
N THR A 29 26.26 -1.36 2.25
CA THR A 29 27.52 -0.66 2.53
C THR A 29 27.77 -0.72 4.03
N THR A 30 28.65 -1.61 4.45
CA THR A 30 29.27 -1.57 5.78
C THR A 30 30.19 -0.34 5.86
N PRO A 31 30.20 0.43 6.97
CA PRO A 31 31.17 1.50 7.13
C PRO A 31 32.54 0.88 7.39
N ARG A 32 33.51 1.13 6.50
CA ARG A 32 34.93 0.87 6.77
C ARG A 32 35.40 1.83 7.88
N THR A 33 35.77 1.27 9.02
CA THR A 33 36.49 1.95 10.10
C THR A 33 37.93 2.25 9.66
N LYS A 34 38.41 3.47 9.89
CA LYS A 34 39.82 3.81 10.04
C LYS A 34 40.00 4.95 11.08
N PRO A 35 41.15 5.01 11.77
CA PRO A 35 41.24 5.36 13.19
C PRO A 35 41.46 6.86 13.50
N LEU A 36 41.21 7.19 14.77
CA LEU A 36 41.34 8.48 15.45
C LEU A 36 42.80 8.95 15.62
N THR A 37 43.04 10.25 15.45
CA THR A 37 44.05 11.05 16.19
C THR A 37 43.63 12.54 16.23
N PRO A 38 44.13 13.35 17.20
CA PRO A 38 43.25 14.20 18.01
C PRO A 38 43.53 15.72 17.96
N MET A 39 42.52 16.48 18.43
CA MET A 39 42.54 17.80 19.08
C MET A 39 43.04 19.04 18.31
N GLU A 40 42.13 19.96 18.02
CA GLU A 40 42.22 21.39 18.38
C GLU A 40 40.97 22.19 17.92
N GLY A 41 40.56 23.18 18.72
CA GLY A 41 39.77 24.32 18.24
C GLY A 41 38.32 24.40 18.68
N VAL A 42 38.08 25.21 19.71
CA VAL A 42 36.80 25.53 20.34
C VAL A 42 35.98 26.54 19.50
N THR A 43 34.65 26.30 19.42
CA THR A 43 33.55 26.99 18.67
C THR A 43 33.61 26.81 17.14
N PRO A 44 32.49 26.73 16.35
CA PRO A 44 31.26 27.54 16.48
C PRO A 44 29.94 26.93 15.88
N LYS A 45 28.86 27.75 15.89
CA LYS A 45 27.72 27.78 14.94
C LYS A 45 26.81 26.54 14.80
N THR A 46 25.52 26.78 15.05
CA THR A 46 24.35 25.97 14.62
C THR A 46 24.58 25.29 13.27
N PRO A 47 24.52 23.95 13.19
CA PRO A 47 24.52 23.30 11.90
C PRO A 47 23.08 23.27 11.36
N ALA A 48 22.86 24.06 10.32
CA ALA A 48 21.86 23.75 9.31
C ALA A 48 22.14 22.33 8.79
N VAL A 49 21.31 21.38 9.17
CA VAL A 49 21.40 20.00 8.67
C VAL A 49 20.92 20.03 7.22
N LYS A 50 21.91 20.14 6.31
CA LYS A 50 21.79 19.73 4.92
C LYS A 50 21.28 18.30 4.89
N ASN A 51 20.14 18.16 4.22
CA ASN A 51 19.40 16.95 3.94
C ASN A 51 20.23 15.97 3.08
N PRO A 52 20.41 14.70 3.49
CA PRO A 52 20.53 13.61 2.53
C PRO A 52 19.59 12.45 2.91
N SER A 53 18.92 11.89 1.90
CA SER A 53 18.04 10.72 1.96
C SER A 53 16.61 10.92 2.47
N HIS A 54 15.80 11.61 1.65
CA HIS A 54 14.34 11.42 1.62
C HIS A 54 13.98 10.06 1.03
N TRP A 55 14.20 8.99 1.81
CA TRP A 55 13.55 7.69 1.63
C TRP A 55 12.63 7.44 2.82
N ASP A 56 11.75 8.40 3.12
CA ASP A 56 10.59 8.13 3.96
C ASP A 56 9.65 7.22 3.16
N GLY A 57 9.92 5.93 3.30
CA GLY A 57 9.05 4.87 2.83
C GLY A 57 7.67 5.09 3.40
N LYS A 58 6.67 5.04 2.51
CA LYS A 58 5.27 4.93 2.90
C LYS A 58 5.16 3.91 4.04
N GLY A 59 4.51 4.30 5.12
CA GLY A 59 4.30 3.44 6.29
C GLY A 59 3.75 2.08 5.87
N VAL A 60 4.31 1.03 6.48
CA VAL A 60 3.91 -0.37 6.31
C VAL A 60 2.52 -0.55 6.92
N ILE A 61 1.49 -0.14 6.19
CA ILE A 61 0.14 -0.65 6.39
C ILE A 61 0.10 -1.98 5.65
N GLY A 62 -0.50 -3.01 6.24
CA GLY A 62 -0.52 -4.37 5.72
C GLY A 62 -1.17 -4.56 4.34
N THR A 63 -1.49 -3.49 3.60
CA THR A 63 -2.19 -3.53 2.31
C THR A 63 -1.86 -2.40 1.32
N GLU A 64 -0.91 -1.48 1.55
CA GLU A 64 -0.56 -0.48 0.53
C GLU A 64 0.93 -0.22 0.24
N THR A 65 1.24 -0.37 -1.05
CA THR A 65 2.30 0.22 -1.89
C THR A 65 3.73 0.21 -1.34
N GLY A 66 4.10 -0.87 -0.64
CA GLY A 66 5.51 -1.24 -0.48
C GLY A 66 6.07 -1.93 -1.74
N PRO A 67 7.38 -1.84 -2.02
CA PRO A 67 8.01 -2.57 -3.13
C PRO A 67 7.78 -4.09 -3.04
N PHE A 68 7.64 -4.62 -1.83
CA PHE A 68 7.33 -6.02 -1.56
C PHE A 68 5.94 -6.44 -2.03
N GLN A 69 4.91 -5.61 -1.82
CA GLN A 69 3.53 -5.94 -2.22
C GLN A 69 3.43 -6.10 -3.74
N SER A 70 4.12 -5.26 -4.52
CA SER A 70 4.16 -5.38 -5.98
C SER A 70 4.74 -6.72 -6.45
N VAL A 71 5.70 -7.26 -5.71
CA VAL A 71 6.32 -8.56 -5.99
C VAL A 71 5.41 -9.70 -5.51
N GLU A 72 4.89 -9.62 -4.28
CA GLU A 72 4.02 -10.64 -3.68
C GLU A 72 2.73 -10.83 -4.49
N VAL A 73 2.02 -9.75 -4.82
CA VAL A 73 0.76 -9.79 -5.59
C VAL A 73 1.00 -10.23 -7.04
N GLY A 74 2.21 -10.02 -7.58
CA GLY A 74 2.58 -10.51 -8.92
C GLY A 74 2.95 -12.00 -8.96
N ILE A 75 3.38 -12.59 -7.85
CA ILE A 75 3.81 -13.99 -7.75
C ILE A 75 2.67 -14.89 -7.25
N ILE A 76 1.89 -14.45 -6.26
CA ILE A 76 0.82 -15.25 -5.63
C ILE A 76 -0.13 -15.89 -6.65
N PRO A 77 -0.62 -15.18 -7.68
CA PRO A 77 -1.51 -15.78 -8.68
C PRO A 77 -0.87 -16.89 -9.51
N LYS A 78 0.46 -16.92 -9.62
CA LYS A 78 1.20 -17.96 -10.37
C LYS A 78 1.46 -19.23 -9.55
N LEU A 79 1.39 -19.13 -8.22
CA LEU A 79 1.66 -20.23 -7.30
C LEU A 79 0.39 -20.93 -6.79
N ALA A 80 -0.77 -20.26 -6.90
CA ALA A 80 -2.02 -20.73 -6.32
C ALA A 80 -3.00 -21.23 -7.38
N ARG A 81 -3.63 -22.39 -7.13
CA ARG A 81 -4.75 -22.91 -7.94
C ARG A 81 -5.97 -21.98 -7.93
N ASN A 82 -6.14 -21.15 -6.89
CA ASN A 82 -7.29 -20.26 -6.73
C ASN A 82 -6.85 -18.86 -6.24
N PRO A 83 -6.31 -18.02 -7.14
CA PRO A 83 -5.65 -16.75 -6.78
C PRO A 83 -6.52 -15.80 -5.94
N GLY A 84 -7.82 -15.69 -6.25
CA GLY A 84 -8.73 -14.80 -5.54
C GLY A 84 -8.87 -15.14 -4.06
N ARG A 85 -8.94 -16.43 -3.70
CA ARG A 85 -8.99 -16.86 -2.29
C ARG A 85 -7.67 -16.58 -1.57
N VAL A 86 -6.54 -16.83 -2.22
CA VAL A 86 -5.22 -16.59 -1.60
C VAL A 86 -4.95 -15.10 -1.40
N LEU A 87 -5.33 -14.25 -2.36
CA LEU A 87 -5.27 -12.79 -2.21
C LEU A 87 -6.24 -12.29 -1.13
N GLY A 88 -7.42 -12.91 -1.00
CA GLY A 88 -8.36 -12.63 0.10
C GLY A 88 -7.75 -12.94 1.47
N VAL A 89 -7.13 -14.12 1.63
CA VAL A 89 -6.43 -14.50 2.87
C VAL A 89 -5.23 -13.58 3.15
N TYR A 90 -4.47 -13.22 2.12
CA TYR A 90 -3.36 -12.28 2.23
C TYR A 90 -3.82 -10.93 2.81
N ASN A 91 -4.89 -10.36 2.26
CA ASN A 91 -5.44 -9.09 2.76
C ASN A 91 -6.03 -9.24 4.17
N LEU A 92 -6.74 -10.34 4.46
CA LEU A 92 -7.29 -10.63 5.79
C LEU A 92 -6.19 -10.66 6.85
N LEU A 93 -5.09 -11.37 6.56
CA LEU A 93 -3.92 -11.43 7.44
C LEU A 93 -3.31 -10.04 7.62
N GLY A 94 -3.09 -9.29 6.53
CA GLY A 94 -2.56 -7.93 6.57
C GLY A 94 -3.35 -6.99 7.49
N TYR A 95 -4.68 -6.98 7.39
CA TYR A 95 -5.53 -6.15 8.25
C TYR A 95 -5.64 -6.69 9.68
N SER A 96 -5.59 -8.01 9.88
CA SER A 96 -5.57 -8.61 11.22
C SER A 96 -4.32 -8.21 11.99
N PHE A 97 -3.14 -8.27 11.35
CA PHE A 97 -1.89 -7.80 11.96
C PHE A 97 -1.87 -6.27 12.13
N SER A 98 -2.46 -5.51 11.21
CA SER A 98 -2.62 -4.05 11.38
C SER A 98 -3.49 -3.71 12.59
N SER A 99 -4.55 -4.50 12.83
CA SER A 99 -5.40 -4.38 14.01
C SER A 99 -4.63 -4.69 15.30
N LEU A 100 -3.86 -5.78 15.33
CA LEU A 100 -3.03 -6.14 16.48
C LEU A 100 -1.99 -5.05 16.78
N GLY A 101 -1.37 -4.49 15.74
CA GLY A 101 -0.46 -3.35 15.87
C GLY A 101 -1.15 -2.13 16.50
N SER A 102 -2.37 -1.81 16.08
CA SER A 102 -3.14 -0.69 16.62
C SER A 102 -3.55 -0.92 18.09
N PHE A 103 -3.92 -2.16 18.46
CA PHE A 103 -4.25 -2.53 19.84
C PHE A 103 -3.03 -2.64 20.76
N SER A 104 -1.81 -2.71 20.22
CA SER A 104 -0.60 -2.75 21.05
C SER A 104 -0.46 -1.51 21.92
N ILE A 105 -0.84 -0.33 21.42
CA ILE A 105 -0.76 0.95 22.14
C ILE A 105 -1.67 0.96 23.39
N PRO A 106 -3.01 0.74 23.29
CA PRO A 106 -3.85 0.70 24.47
C PRO A 106 -3.49 -0.43 25.44
N LEU A 107 -3.01 -1.58 24.94
CA LEU A 107 -2.55 -2.67 25.78
C LEU A 107 -1.34 -2.26 26.63
N LEU A 108 -0.33 -1.63 26.01
CA LEU A 108 0.84 -1.11 26.71
C LEU A 108 0.47 -0.03 27.71
N SER A 109 -0.45 0.85 27.33
CA SER A 109 -0.93 1.93 28.17
C SER A 109 -1.63 1.43 29.44
N HIS A 110 -2.37 0.32 29.33
CA HIS A 110 -3.12 -0.25 30.45
C HIS A 110 -2.23 -1.09 31.38
N PHE A 111 -1.34 -1.91 30.81
CA PHE A 111 -0.59 -2.91 31.58
C PHE A 111 0.83 -2.49 31.98
N ILE A 112 1.46 -1.57 31.27
CA ILE A 112 2.90 -1.27 31.45
C ILE A 112 3.12 0.15 31.98
N THR A 113 2.70 1.17 31.24
CA THR A 113 3.02 2.56 31.60
C THR A 113 2.09 3.55 30.91
N SER A 114 1.77 4.63 31.62
CA SER A 114 1.05 5.78 31.05
C SER A 114 1.99 6.82 30.41
N ASP A 115 3.31 6.65 30.55
CA ASP A 115 4.28 7.57 29.95
C ASP A 115 4.39 7.35 28.44
N THR A 116 4.04 8.38 27.67
CA THR A 116 4.08 8.39 26.21
C THR A 116 5.45 8.08 25.61
N ILE A 117 6.54 8.51 26.25
CA ILE A 117 7.91 8.32 25.73
C ILE A 117 8.31 6.86 25.89
N ILE A 118 7.99 6.25 27.03
CA ILE A 118 8.30 4.84 27.29
C ILE A 118 7.46 3.95 26.36
N MET A 119 6.16 4.25 26.21
CA MET A 119 5.31 3.52 25.25
C MET A 119 5.86 3.59 23.82
N ALA A 120 6.25 4.78 23.35
CA ALA A 120 6.82 4.93 22.02
C ALA A 120 8.08 4.07 21.83
N LYS A 121 9.01 4.08 22.80
CA LYS A 121 10.23 3.25 22.78
C LYS A 121 9.91 1.77 22.67
N LEU A 122 8.96 1.28 23.46
CA LEU A 122 8.54 -0.12 23.45
C LEU A 122 7.91 -0.52 22.12
N VAL A 123 7.06 0.33 21.53
CA VAL A 123 6.46 0.09 20.20
C VAL A 123 7.55 0.06 19.11
N PHE A 124 8.56 0.93 19.19
CA PHE A 124 9.71 0.88 18.27
C PHE A 124 10.54 -0.39 18.44
N ILE A 125 10.76 -0.86 19.67
CA ILE A 125 11.46 -2.13 19.92
C ILE A 125 10.66 -3.31 19.32
N LEU A 126 9.35 -3.35 19.56
CA LEU A 126 8.47 -4.36 18.96
C LEU A 126 8.56 -4.33 17.43
N TYR A 127 8.56 -3.13 16.83
CA TYR A 127 8.70 -2.95 15.39
C TYR A 127 10.04 -3.49 14.86
N ILE A 128 11.15 -3.26 15.58
CA ILE A 128 12.47 -3.80 15.21
C ILE A 128 12.48 -5.32 15.27
N ILE A 129 11.91 -5.91 16.33
CA ILE A 129 11.82 -7.38 16.49
C ILE A 129 11.01 -7.99 15.34
N MET A 130 9.85 -7.41 15.01
CA MET A 130 9.01 -7.86 13.89
C MET A 130 9.73 -7.72 12.55
N SER A 131 10.49 -6.64 12.36
CA SER A 131 11.30 -6.43 11.14
C SER A 131 12.42 -7.46 11.01
N MET A 132 13.09 -7.83 12.11
CA MET A 132 14.09 -8.90 12.11
C MET A 132 13.45 -10.26 11.78
N LEU A 133 12.29 -10.57 12.35
CA LEU A 133 11.55 -11.78 12.02
C LEU A 133 11.20 -11.83 10.53
N LEU A 134 10.76 -10.71 9.96
CA LEU A 134 10.45 -10.60 8.53
C LEU A 134 11.68 -10.91 7.67
N ILE A 135 12.86 -10.39 8.03
CA ILE A 135 14.12 -10.71 7.35
C ILE A 135 14.40 -12.22 7.39
N LEU A 136 14.21 -12.88 8.54
CA LEU A 136 14.43 -14.33 8.67
C LEU A 136 13.49 -15.14 7.78
N VAL A 137 12.23 -14.74 7.67
CA VAL A 137 11.24 -15.35 6.79
C VAL A 137 11.64 -15.16 5.32
N TYR A 138 11.97 -13.94 4.92
CA TYR A 138 12.38 -13.62 3.55
C TYR A 138 13.68 -14.31 3.12
N ARG A 139 14.62 -14.53 4.05
CA ARG A 139 15.83 -15.33 3.78
C ARG A 139 15.53 -16.75 3.34
N LYS A 140 14.41 -17.35 3.77
CA LYS A 140 13.99 -18.70 3.32
C LYS A 140 13.38 -18.70 1.92
N ILE A 141 12.90 -17.55 1.43
CA ILE A 141 12.15 -17.42 0.16
C ILE A 141 13.04 -16.92 -1.00
N MET A 142 14.23 -16.37 -0.70
CA MET A 142 15.16 -15.79 -1.70
C MET A 142 15.60 -16.74 -2.84
N ASN A 143 15.41 -18.06 -2.71
CA ASN A 143 15.81 -19.03 -3.74
C ASN A 143 14.78 -19.22 -4.87
N ILE A 144 13.65 -18.51 -4.84
CA ILE A 144 12.66 -18.58 -5.92
C ILE A 144 13.14 -17.72 -7.10
N LYS A 145 13.72 -18.36 -8.12
CA LYS A 145 14.03 -17.74 -9.41
C LYS A 145 12.71 -17.46 -10.15
N VAL A 146 12.24 -16.22 -10.09
CA VAL A 146 11.14 -15.78 -10.95
C VAL A 146 11.68 -15.64 -12.37
N GLY A 147 11.13 -16.42 -13.31
CA GLY A 147 11.50 -16.35 -14.72
C GLY A 147 11.37 -14.92 -15.23
N HIS A 148 12.45 -14.43 -15.85
CA HIS A 148 12.51 -13.11 -16.47
C HIS A 148 11.66 -13.15 -17.74
N ASN A 149 10.35 -12.99 -17.64
CA ASN A 149 9.57 -12.61 -18.81
C ASN A 149 10.01 -11.18 -19.12
N GLY A 150 10.88 -11.04 -20.12
CA GLY A 150 11.51 -9.79 -20.50
C GLY A 150 10.48 -8.66 -20.50
N MET A 151 10.78 -7.59 -19.76
CA MET A 151 9.98 -6.38 -19.75
C MET A 151 9.96 -5.85 -21.19
N SER A 152 8.88 -6.10 -21.92
CA SER A 152 8.74 -5.67 -23.31
C SER A 152 8.91 -4.16 -23.37
N LYS A 153 9.82 -3.67 -24.22
CA LYS A 153 10.30 -2.28 -24.30
C LYS A 153 9.23 -1.23 -24.68
N ASN A 154 7.96 -1.61 -24.84
CA ASN A 154 6.89 -0.72 -25.35
C ASN A 154 5.93 -0.22 -24.25
N LEU A 155 6.45 0.26 -23.12
CA LEU A 155 5.65 0.94 -22.09
C LEU A 155 4.96 2.23 -22.59
N PRO A 156 5.61 3.09 -23.42
CA PRO A 156 4.98 4.30 -23.93
C PRO A 156 3.82 4.03 -24.89
N GLY A 157 3.92 2.96 -25.70
CA GLY A 157 2.87 2.55 -26.63
C GLY A 157 1.57 2.12 -25.92
N LEU A 158 1.68 1.62 -24.68
CA LEU A 158 0.52 1.21 -23.89
C LEU A 158 -0.34 2.41 -23.44
N LEU A 159 0.26 3.57 -23.21
CA LEU A 159 -0.45 4.81 -22.85
C LEU A 159 -1.22 5.43 -24.03
N LEU A 160 -0.96 4.98 -25.26
CA LEU A 160 -1.72 5.40 -26.42
C LEU A 160 -3.14 4.81 -26.39
N HIS A 161 -3.33 3.64 -25.77
CA HIS A 161 -4.65 3.06 -25.56
C HIS A 161 -5.50 3.96 -24.66
N GLN A 162 -6.65 4.37 -25.18
CA GLN A 162 -7.55 5.31 -24.51
C GLN A 162 -7.99 4.82 -23.13
N ASP A 163 -8.27 3.52 -22.98
CA ASP A 163 -8.71 2.95 -21.70
C ASP A 163 -7.59 2.94 -20.65
N VAL A 164 -6.35 2.61 -21.04
CA VAL A 164 -5.20 2.64 -20.11
C VAL A 164 -4.93 4.07 -19.64
N ARG A 165 -4.97 5.04 -20.56
CA ARG A 165 -4.80 6.46 -20.23
C ARG A 165 -5.89 6.97 -19.30
N ASN A 166 -7.16 6.70 -19.63
CA ASN A 166 -8.30 7.10 -18.81
C ASN A 166 -8.23 6.51 -17.40
N LEU A 167 -7.98 5.20 -17.28
CA LEU A 167 -7.85 4.53 -15.98
C LEU A 167 -6.65 5.04 -15.19
N SER A 168 -5.53 5.35 -15.84
CA SER A 168 -4.34 5.91 -15.17
C SER A 168 -4.62 7.28 -14.56
N VAL A 169 -5.28 8.17 -15.31
CA VAL A 169 -5.66 9.51 -14.82
C VAL A 169 -6.70 9.40 -13.70
N LEU A 170 -7.72 8.55 -13.88
CA LEU A 170 -8.77 8.37 -12.89
C LEU A 170 -8.22 7.78 -11.59
N PHE A 171 -7.40 6.73 -11.64
CA PHE A 171 -6.81 6.17 -10.42
C PHE A 171 -5.79 7.12 -9.78
N ALA A 172 -5.09 7.95 -10.56
CA ALA A 172 -4.26 9.01 -10.00
C ALA A 172 -5.11 10.03 -9.20
N LEU A 173 -6.28 10.41 -9.72
CA LEU A 173 -7.21 11.29 -9.02
C LEU A 173 -7.69 10.67 -7.70
N ASP A 174 -8.07 9.40 -7.72
CA ASP A 174 -8.45 8.63 -6.53
C ASP A 174 -7.31 8.55 -5.51
N ALA A 175 -6.09 8.25 -5.96
CA ALA A 175 -4.91 8.11 -5.12
C ALA A 175 -4.43 9.44 -4.53
N PHE A 176 -4.59 10.56 -5.24
CA PHE A 176 -4.39 11.90 -4.71
C PHE A 176 -5.43 12.23 -3.64
N GLY A 177 -6.72 11.99 -3.91
CA GLY A 177 -7.78 12.17 -2.92
C GLY A 177 -7.54 11.32 -1.67
N GLY A 178 -7.06 10.08 -1.82
CA GLY A 178 -6.76 9.18 -0.71
C GLY A 178 -5.56 9.62 0.13
N SER A 179 -4.55 10.25 -0.48
CA SER A 179 -3.37 10.71 0.26
C SER A 179 -3.62 11.97 1.10
N LEU A 180 -4.75 12.66 0.91
CA LEU A 180 -5.19 13.75 1.78
C LEU A 180 -5.70 13.29 3.16
N ILE A 181 -5.98 11.99 3.31
CA ILE A 181 -6.58 11.41 4.52
C ILE A 181 -5.89 10.10 4.88
N THR A 182 -4.56 10.08 4.83
CA THR A 182 -3.81 8.93 5.31
C THR A 182 -4.14 8.66 6.78
N GLN A 183 -3.97 7.41 7.21
CA GLN A 183 -4.25 7.00 8.57
C GLN A 183 -3.58 7.91 9.62
N SER A 184 -2.31 8.26 9.41
CA SER A 184 -1.57 9.15 10.31
C SER A 184 -2.17 10.57 10.36
N LEU A 185 -2.64 11.08 9.24
CA LEU A 185 -3.30 12.39 9.16
C LEU A 185 -4.69 12.37 9.79
N LEU A 186 -5.43 11.26 9.67
CA LEU A 186 -6.69 11.07 10.39
C LEU A 186 -6.44 10.99 11.90
N THR A 187 -5.44 10.25 12.37
CA THR A 187 -5.02 10.24 13.79
C THR A 187 -4.72 11.65 14.28
N LEU A 188 -3.92 12.41 13.54
CA LEU A 188 -3.59 13.80 13.87
C LEU A 188 -4.84 14.68 13.87
N TRP A 189 -5.75 14.50 12.92
CA TRP A 189 -7.01 15.24 12.86
C TRP A 189 -7.88 15.02 14.10
N PHE A 190 -8.07 13.77 14.53
CA PHE A 190 -8.81 13.47 15.76
C PHE A 190 -8.15 14.05 17.00
N TYR A 191 -6.81 14.05 17.05
CA TYR A 191 -6.07 14.70 18.12
C TYR A 191 -6.26 16.22 18.13
N LEU A 192 -6.16 16.89 16.96
CA LEU A 192 -6.33 18.34 16.86
C LEU A 192 -7.77 18.81 17.11
N ARG A 193 -8.77 18.00 16.73
CA ARG A 193 -10.19 18.37 16.85
C ARG A 193 -10.80 18.00 18.19
N PHE A 194 -10.47 16.83 18.73
CA PHE A 194 -11.13 16.24 19.91
C PHE A 194 -10.16 15.92 21.05
N HIS A 195 -8.87 16.17 20.90
CA HIS A 195 -7.83 15.81 21.87
C HIS A 195 -7.85 14.31 22.24
N ALA A 196 -8.24 13.46 21.28
CA ALA A 196 -8.29 12.01 21.48
C ALA A 196 -6.89 11.46 21.79
N SER A 197 -6.81 10.64 22.84
CA SER A 197 -5.53 10.04 23.29
C SER A 197 -5.05 8.95 22.33
N ALA A 198 -3.74 8.71 22.28
CA ALA A 198 -3.16 7.66 21.45
C ALA A 198 -3.77 6.26 21.74
N SER A 199 -4.04 5.93 23.00
CA SER A 199 -4.73 4.69 23.38
C SER A 199 -6.12 4.59 22.78
N SER A 200 -6.93 5.66 22.88
CA SER A 200 -8.29 5.66 22.32
C SER A 200 -8.27 5.48 20.80
N LEU A 201 -7.35 6.17 20.11
CA LEU A 201 -7.19 6.06 18.66
C LEU A 201 -6.66 4.69 18.25
N GLY A 202 -5.80 4.06 19.06
CA GLY A 202 -5.37 2.68 18.85
C GLY A 202 -6.53 1.69 18.86
N ILE A 203 -7.50 1.86 19.77
CA ILE A 203 -8.74 1.05 19.80
C ILE A 203 -9.58 1.32 18.55
N VAL A 204 -9.84 2.60 18.24
CA VAL A 204 -10.65 3.00 17.09
C VAL A 204 -10.07 2.40 15.80
N PHE A 205 -8.78 2.60 15.54
CA PHE A 205 -8.17 2.12 14.30
C PHE A 205 -7.93 0.60 14.27
N GLY A 206 -7.83 -0.05 15.44
CA GLY A 206 -7.88 -1.50 15.56
C GLY A 206 -9.23 -2.04 15.07
N ILE A 207 -10.33 -1.51 15.63
CA ILE A 207 -11.69 -1.87 15.20
C ILE A 207 -11.91 -1.57 13.71
N SER A 208 -11.47 -0.39 13.24
CA SER A 208 -11.51 -0.04 11.81
C SER A 208 -10.81 -1.10 10.95
N SER A 209 -9.63 -1.58 11.36
CA SER A 209 -8.91 -2.61 10.62
C SER A 209 -9.69 -3.93 10.54
N ILE A 210 -10.36 -4.34 11.62
CA ILE A 210 -11.25 -5.51 11.63
C ILE A 210 -12.42 -5.33 10.67
N ILE A 211 -13.11 -4.19 10.75
CA ILE A 211 -14.23 -3.85 9.85
C ILE A 211 -13.77 -3.94 8.39
N THR A 212 -12.57 -3.41 8.10
CA THR A 212 -11.98 -3.45 6.76
C THR A 212 -11.76 -4.86 6.26
N ALA A 213 -11.19 -5.71 7.12
CA ALA A 213 -10.89 -7.10 6.79
C ALA A 213 -12.17 -7.87 6.43
N ILE A 214 -13.22 -7.69 7.22
CA ILE A 214 -14.54 -8.26 6.95
C ILE A 214 -15.09 -7.74 5.62
N SER A 215 -14.99 -6.43 5.38
CA SER A 215 -15.50 -5.77 4.17
C SER A 215 -14.84 -6.30 2.89
N LEU A 216 -13.54 -6.62 2.94
CA LEU A 216 -12.81 -7.20 1.81
C LEU A 216 -13.27 -8.63 1.44
N ILE A 217 -13.72 -9.41 2.42
CA ILE A 217 -14.28 -10.74 2.18
C ILE A 217 -15.69 -10.63 1.59
N ILE A 218 -16.47 -9.64 2.03
CA ILE A 218 -17.83 -9.41 1.55
C ILE A 218 -17.84 -8.82 0.13
N ALA A 219 -16.84 -8.02 -0.24
CA ALA A 219 -16.82 -7.29 -1.52
C ALA A 219 -17.01 -8.18 -2.77
N PRO A 220 -16.31 -9.33 -2.94
CA PRO A 220 -16.56 -10.23 -4.07
C PRO A 220 -17.99 -10.80 -4.11
N LEU A 221 -18.59 -11.10 -2.95
CA LEU A 221 -19.95 -11.63 -2.86
C LEU A 221 -21.00 -10.62 -3.33
N ILE A 222 -20.77 -9.33 -3.04
CA ILE A 222 -21.60 -8.25 -3.55
C ILE A 222 -21.37 -8.10 -5.07
N ALA A 223 -20.11 -8.13 -5.50
CA ALA A 223 -19.74 -7.98 -6.92
C ALA A 223 -20.28 -9.09 -7.82
N GLU A 224 -20.42 -10.31 -7.32
CA GLU A 224 -21.08 -11.40 -8.05
C GLU A 224 -22.57 -11.12 -8.33
N ARG A 225 -23.23 -10.31 -7.49
CA ARG A 225 -24.66 -10.01 -7.63
C ARG A 225 -24.96 -8.78 -8.47
N ILE A 226 -24.20 -7.70 -8.28
CA ILE A 226 -24.48 -6.40 -8.91
C ILE A 226 -23.41 -5.95 -9.93
N GLY A 227 -22.35 -6.73 -10.09
CA GLY A 227 -21.23 -6.44 -11.00
C GLY A 227 -20.08 -5.68 -10.32
N ASN A 228 -18.88 -5.82 -10.89
CA ASN A 228 -17.65 -5.25 -10.34
C ASN A 228 -17.65 -3.71 -10.34
N LEU A 229 -18.03 -3.10 -11.47
CA LEU A 229 -18.06 -1.64 -11.60
C LEU A 229 -19.09 -1.01 -10.66
N HIS A 230 -20.30 -1.56 -10.58
CA HIS A 230 -21.35 -1.05 -9.69
C HIS A 230 -20.95 -1.18 -8.23
N THR A 231 -20.39 -2.32 -7.81
CA THR A 231 -19.93 -2.52 -6.43
C THR A 231 -18.82 -1.53 -6.09
N MET A 232 -17.83 -1.41 -6.96
CA MET A 232 -16.72 -0.47 -6.79
C MET A 232 -17.22 0.97 -6.60
N VAL A 233 -18.05 1.47 -7.53
CA VAL A 233 -18.52 2.86 -7.51
C VAL A 233 -19.46 3.12 -6.34
N PHE A 234 -20.44 2.25 -6.09
CA PHE A 234 -21.44 2.47 -5.04
C PHE A 234 -20.80 2.48 -3.64
N THR A 235 -19.91 1.52 -3.37
CA THR A 235 -19.24 1.43 -2.08
C THR A 235 -18.27 2.61 -1.88
N HIS A 236 -17.55 3.01 -2.93
CA HIS A 236 -16.63 4.15 -2.85
C HIS A 236 -17.39 5.48 -2.65
N ILE A 237 -18.49 5.72 -3.37
CA ILE A 237 -19.36 6.89 -3.14
C ILE A 237 -19.88 6.91 -1.71
N THR A 238 -20.42 5.80 -1.22
CA THR A 238 -20.99 5.69 0.13
C THR A 238 -19.91 5.97 1.20
N SER A 239 -18.72 5.38 1.04
CA SER A 239 -17.56 5.62 1.90
C SER A 239 -17.16 7.10 1.94
N ASN A 240 -17.16 7.76 0.79
CA ASN A 240 -16.72 9.16 0.69
C ASN A 240 -17.79 10.15 1.18
N ILE A 241 -19.08 9.82 1.10
CA ILE A 241 -20.13 10.59 1.76
C ILE A 241 -19.91 10.55 3.29
N PHE A 242 -19.67 9.37 3.86
CA PHE A 242 -19.40 9.27 5.30
C PHE A 242 -18.14 10.04 5.70
N LEU A 243 -17.08 10.01 4.88
CA LEU A 243 -15.88 10.81 5.10
C LEU A 243 -16.16 12.31 5.17
N ILE A 244 -16.94 12.83 4.21
CA ILE A 244 -17.29 14.26 4.16
C ILE A 244 -18.08 14.65 5.41
N LEU A 245 -18.88 13.73 5.98
CA LEU A 245 -19.70 14.00 7.17
C LEU A 245 -18.88 14.04 8.48
N ILE A 246 -17.78 13.29 8.59
CA ILE A 246 -16.91 13.25 9.79
C ILE A 246 -16.57 14.64 10.35
N PRO A 247 -16.06 15.62 9.58
CA PRO A 247 -15.64 16.91 10.13
C PRO A 247 -16.79 17.79 10.63
N PHE A 248 -18.03 17.49 10.24
CA PHE A 248 -19.23 18.20 10.69
C PHE A 248 -19.81 17.62 12.00
N MET A 249 -19.25 16.52 12.51
CA MET A 249 -19.69 15.94 13.76
C MET A 249 -19.19 16.75 14.97
N ASN A 250 -20.10 17.06 15.89
CA ASN A 250 -19.80 17.85 17.10
C ASN A 250 -19.27 17.00 18.27
N SER A 251 -19.23 15.68 18.14
CA SER A 251 -18.77 14.75 19.17
C SER A 251 -17.84 13.70 18.59
N LEU A 252 -16.82 13.32 19.37
CA LEU A 252 -15.89 12.25 19.03
C LEU A 252 -16.63 10.95 18.73
N TYR A 253 -17.67 10.63 19.52
CA TYR A 253 -18.47 9.43 19.32
C TYR A 253 -19.06 9.36 17.91
N TRP A 254 -19.72 10.43 17.46
CA TRP A 254 -20.31 10.48 16.12
C TRP A 254 -19.25 10.46 15.02
N ALA A 255 -18.15 11.19 15.18
CA ALA A 255 -17.04 11.16 14.23
C ALA A 255 -16.47 9.74 14.05
N VAL A 256 -16.36 8.97 15.14
CA VAL A 256 -15.93 7.56 15.12
C VAL A 256 -16.98 6.65 14.47
N VAL A 257 -18.27 6.84 14.75
CA VAL A 257 -19.34 6.08 14.08
C VAL A 257 -19.27 6.28 12.56
N PHE A 258 -19.15 7.52 12.09
CA PHE A 258 -18.99 7.82 10.67
C PHE A 258 -17.68 7.26 10.09
N LEU A 259 -16.60 7.23 10.86
CA LEU A 259 -15.36 6.56 10.45
C LEU A 259 -15.55 5.04 10.28
N PHE A 260 -16.27 4.38 11.19
CA PHE A 260 -16.57 2.96 11.07
C PHE A 260 -17.47 2.65 9.88
N LEU A 261 -18.51 3.46 9.68
CA LEU A 261 -19.37 3.38 8.50
C LEU A 261 -18.55 3.55 7.22
N ARG A 262 -17.67 4.56 7.15
CA ARG A 262 -16.72 4.71 6.04
C ARG A 262 -15.90 3.43 5.83
N GLN A 263 -15.34 2.88 6.91
CA GLN A 263 -14.45 1.73 6.82
C GLN A 263 -15.16 0.45 6.34
N SER A 264 -16.46 0.32 6.59
CA SER A 264 -17.29 -0.77 6.07
C SER A 264 -17.37 -0.80 4.54
N PHE A 265 -17.10 0.31 3.86
CA PHE A 265 -17.20 0.39 2.40
C PHE A 265 -15.87 0.73 1.73
N SER A 266 -14.94 1.40 2.43
CA SER A 266 -13.77 2.04 1.81
C SER A 266 -12.89 1.11 1.00
N GLN A 267 -12.66 -0.13 1.44
CA GLN A 267 -11.72 -1.06 0.78
C GLN A 267 -12.40 -2.11 -0.10
N MET A 268 -13.72 -2.02 -0.28
CA MET A 268 -14.44 -2.91 -1.20
C MET A 268 -14.07 -2.65 -2.68
N ASP A 269 -13.46 -1.49 -2.98
CA ASP A 269 -12.95 -1.12 -4.30
C ASP A 269 -11.72 -1.95 -4.72
N VAL A 270 -10.92 -2.46 -3.78
CA VAL A 270 -9.64 -3.13 -4.09
C VAL A 270 -9.86 -4.39 -4.93
N PRO A 271 -10.60 -5.42 -4.46
CA PRO A 271 -10.83 -6.63 -5.24
C PRO A 271 -11.70 -6.37 -6.48
N THR A 272 -12.67 -5.46 -6.39
CA THR A 272 -13.60 -5.17 -7.48
C THR A 272 -12.95 -4.40 -8.62
N ARG A 273 -12.05 -3.45 -8.33
CA ARG A 273 -11.22 -2.76 -9.34
C ARG A 273 -10.29 -3.72 -10.05
N GLN A 274 -9.67 -4.65 -9.32
CA GLN A 274 -8.81 -5.66 -9.92
C GLN A 274 -9.59 -6.57 -10.88
N ALA A 275 -10.79 -7.01 -10.47
CA ALA A 275 -11.68 -7.81 -11.31
C ALA A 275 -12.20 -7.01 -12.52
N PHE A 276 -12.55 -5.73 -12.33
CA PHE A 276 -12.99 -4.83 -13.40
C PHE A 276 -11.91 -4.61 -14.47
N ILE A 277 -10.66 -4.35 -14.08
CA ILE A 277 -9.54 -4.25 -15.05
C ILE A 277 -9.37 -5.57 -15.80
N SER A 278 -9.56 -6.70 -15.12
CA SER A 278 -9.49 -8.02 -15.75
C SER A 278 -10.61 -8.26 -16.77
N GLN A 279 -11.77 -7.61 -16.65
CA GLN A 279 -12.83 -7.69 -17.66
C GLN A 279 -12.49 -6.91 -18.94
N ILE A 280 -11.64 -5.88 -18.85
CA ILE A 280 -11.32 -4.98 -19.97
C ILE A 280 -10.08 -5.44 -20.74
N PHE A 281 -9.07 -5.97 -20.03
CA PHE A 281 -7.76 -6.27 -20.61
C PHE A 281 -7.45 -7.77 -20.60
N ASN A 282 -6.68 -8.22 -21.59
CA ASN A 282 -6.18 -9.59 -21.68
C ASN A 282 -5.09 -9.87 -20.64
N ASP A 283 -4.84 -11.14 -20.31
CA ASP A 283 -3.90 -11.55 -19.25
C ASP A 283 -2.49 -10.95 -19.38
N GLU A 284 -1.97 -10.88 -20.61
CA GLU A 284 -0.63 -10.31 -20.88
C GLU A 284 -0.57 -8.78 -20.71
N GLU A 285 -1.70 -8.10 -20.90
CA GLU A 285 -1.81 -6.64 -20.79
C GLU A 285 -2.09 -6.20 -19.36
N ARG A 286 -2.86 -6.98 -18.60
CA ARG A 286 -3.24 -6.70 -17.20
C ARG A 286 -2.03 -6.31 -16.34
N VAL A 287 -0.96 -7.08 -16.40
CA VAL A 287 0.27 -6.82 -15.61
C VAL A 287 0.85 -5.45 -15.94
N LYS A 288 0.88 -5.07 -17.22
CA LYS A 288 1.40 -3.77 -17.66
C LYS A 288 0.46 -2.64 -17.25
N VAL A 289 -0.85 -2.83 -17.39
CA VAL A 289 -1.87 -1.84 -16.97
C VAL A 289 -1.80 -1.60 -15.47
N PHE A 290 -1.70 -2.64 -14.65
CA PHE A 290 -1.51 -2.50 -13.20
C PHE A 290 -0.21 -1.77 -12.86
N ALA A 291 0.89 -2.09 -13.53
CA ALA A 291 2.17 -1.42 -13.30
C ALA A 291 2.09 0.09 -13.62
N VAL A 292 1.60 0.43 -14.82
CA VAL A 292 1.45 1.83 -15.26
C VAL A 292 0.52 2.59 -14.33
N THR A 293 -0.69 2.08 -14.09
CA THR A 293 -1.65 2.73 -13.20
C THR A 293 -1.11 2.93 -11.79
N ASN A 294 -0.40 1.94 -11.22
CA ASN A 294 0.23 2.08 -9.91
C ASN A 294 1.34 3.14 -9.87
N ILE A 295 2.12 3.32 -10.95
CA ILE A 295 3.10 4.40 -11.04
C ILE A 295 2.39 5.76 -10.94
N PHE A 296 1.35 5.97 -11.73
CA PHE A 296 0.57 7.20 -11.71
C PHE A 296 -0.07 7.45 -10.35
N ARG A 297 -0.67 6.43 -9.74
CA ARG A 297 -1.21 6.49 -8.36
C ARG A 297 -0.14 6.93 -7.37
N ASN A 298 1.02 6.29 -7.37
CA ASN A 298 2.09 6.60 -6.45
C ASN A 298 2.60 8.04 -6.60
N ILE A 299 2.84 8.51 -7.83
CA ILE A 299 3.26 9.89 -8.09
C ILE A 299 2.21 10.89 -7.61
N SER A 300 0.94 10.63 -7.95
CA SER A 300 -0.17 11.52 -7.59
C SER A 300 -0.43 11.59 -6.08
N SER A 301 -0.10 10.56 -5.31
CA SER A 301 -0.27 10.57 -3.86
C SER A 301 0.76 11.44 -3.13
N LEU A 302 1.95 11.67 -3.71
CA LEU A 302 3.06 12.39 -3.07
C LEU A 302 2.69 13.76 -2.48
N PRO A 303 1.99 14.67 -3.21
CA PRO A 303 1.69 16.00 -2.69
C PRO A 303 0.68 16.01 -1.53
N GLY A 304 -0.12 14.95 -1.36
CA GLY A 304 -1.25 14.97 -0.43
C GLY A 304 -0.87 15.30 1.02
N PRO A 305 0.05 14.55 1.66
CA PRO A 305 0.42 14.82 3.05
C PRO A 305 1.01 16.22 3.29
N VAL A 306 1.76 16.76 2.32
CA VAL A 306 2.31 18.12 2.40
C VAL A 306 1.19 19.15 2.35
N LEU A 307 0.23 19.00 1.44
CA LEU A 307 -0.94 19.87 1.35
C LEU A 307 -1.76 19.84 2.64
N VAL A 308 -1.97 18.66 3.22
CA VAL A 308 -2.73 18.52 4.48
C VAL A 308 -1.99 19.18 5.64
N GLY A 309 -0.67 19.00 5.73
CA GLY A 309 0.15 19.69 6.73
C GLY A 309 0.01 21.21 6.63
N PHE A 310 0.03 21.77 5.42
CA PHE A 310 -0.22 23.18 5.18
C PHE A 310 -1.65 23.61 5.56
N ILE A 311 -2.67 22.81 5.22
CA ILE A 311 -4.06 23.11 5.59
C ILE A 311 -4.28 23.10 7.11
N PHE A 312 -3.64 22.17 7.82
CA PHE A 312 -3.69 22.11 9.28
C PHE A 312 -2.97 23.30 9.93
N SER A 313 -1.89 23.83 9.34
CA SER A 313 -1.24 25.04 9.84
C SER A 313 -2.14 26.28 9.74
N LEU A 314 -3.04 26.31 8.75
CA LEU A 314 -4.10 27.31 8.60
C LEU A 314 -5.32 27.07 9.50
N ARG A 315 -5.31 26.03 10.35
CA ARG A 315 -6.43 25.61 11.22
C ARG A 315 -7.72 25.20 10.48
N LEU A 316 -7.63 24.92 9.18
CA LEU A 316 -8.78 24.52 8.35
C LEU A 316 -9.00 23.00 8.41
N LEU A 317 -9.31 22.47 9.60
CA LEU A 317 -9.35 21.02 9.86
C LEU A 317 -10.41 20.26 9.04
N TYR A 318 -11.49 20.91 8.60
CA TYR A 318 -12.53 20.26 7.79
C TYR A 318 -12.09 20.02 6.33
N LEU A 319 -11.20 20.87 5.83
CA LEU A 319 -10.92 20.98 4.40
C LEU A 319 -10.28 19.71 3.81
N PRO A 320 -9.32 19.01 4.46
CA PRO A 320 -8.73 17.80 3.89
C PRO A 320 -9.75 16.67 3.66
N LEU A 321 -10.68 16.48 4.61
CA LEU A 321 -11.70 15.43 4.54
C LEU A 321 -12.72 15.76 3.46
N VAL A 322 -13.17 17.03 3.39
CA VAL A 322 -14.12 17.48 2.36
C VAL A 322 -13.49 17.44 0.97
N MET A 323 -12.26 17.93 0.80
CA MET A 323 -11.56 17.88 -0.48
C MET A 323 -11.29 16.45 -0.94
N SER A 324 -10.84 15.58 -0.02
CA SER A 324 -10.63 14.16 -0.32
C SER A 324 -11.92 13.51 -0.84
N GLY A 325 -13.03 13.68 -0.11
CA GLY A 325 -14.31 13.13 -0.52
C GLY A 325 -14.80 13.70 -1.84
N ALA A 326 -14.71 15.01 -2.05
CA ALA A 326 -15.14 15.66 -3.29
C ALA A 326 -14.35 15.17 -4.51
N ILE A 327 -13.02 15.08 -4.39
CA ILE A 327 -12.14 14.57 -5.46
C ILE A 327 -12.50 13.12 -5.78
N LYS A 328 -12.66 12.28 -4.76
CA LYS A 328 -13.01 10.86 -4.96
C LYS A 328 -14.41 10.67 -5.55
N LEU A 329 -15.41 11.46 -5.13
CA LEU A 329 -16.74 11.45 -5.73
C LEU A 329 -16.70 11.88 -7.21
N SER A 330 -15.88 12.88 -7.56
CA SER A 330 -15.71 13.30 -8.96
C SER A 330 -15.11 12.18 -9.82
N TYR A 331 -14.15 11.43 -9.27
CA TYR A 331 -13.60 10.22 -9.88
C TYR A 331 -14.68 9.16 -10.08
N ASP A 332 -15.48 8.86 -9.06
CA ASP A 332 -16.52 7.82 -9.09
C ASP A 332 -17.59 8.09 -10.16
N VAL A 333 -18.06 9.34 -10.23
CA VAL A 333 -19.02 9.76 -11.25
C VAL A 333 -18.43 9.63 -12.64
N THR A 334 -17.15 9.99 -12.81
CA THR A 334 -16.49 9.97 -14.11
C THR A 334 -16.22 8.53 -14.59
N ILE A 335 -15.68 7.67 -13.73
CA ILE A 335 -15.42 6.26 -14.10
C ILE A 335 -16.72 5.52 -14.39
N TYR A 336 -17.78 5.77 -13.62
CA TYR A 336 -19.09 5.18 -13.88
C TYR A 336 -19.64 5.60 -15.24
N LYS A 337 -19.63 6.91 -15.56
CA LYS A 337 -20.14 7.40 -16.85
C LYS A 337 -19.38 6.84 -18.04
N LEU A 338 -18.06 6.69 -17.94
CA LEU A 338 -17.22 6.19 -19.03
C LEU A 338 -17.36 4.68 -19.24
N TYR A 339 -17.56 3.91 -18.16
CA TYR A 339 -17.45 2.44 -18.22
C TYR A 339 -18.77 1.69 -17.96
N LYS A 340 -19.88 2.35 -17.59
CA LYS A 340 -21.18 1.70 -17.36
C LYS A 340 -21.69 0.84 -18.51
N ASN A 341 -21.31 1.16 -19.74
CA ASN A 341 -21.71 0.42 -20.94
C ASN A 341 -20.67 -0.64 -21.37
N LYS A 342 -19.45 -0.59 -20.81
CA LYS A 342 -18.34 -1.49 -21.14
C LYS A 342 -18.20 -2.64 -20.12
N ALA A 343 -18.63 -2.42 -18.88
CA ALA A 343 -18.57 -3.41 -17.81
C ALA A 343 -19.90 -4.17 -17.70
N ARG A 344 -19.84 -5.49 -17.49
CA ARG A 344 -20.97 -6.29 -16.99
C ARG A 344 -20.92 -6.39 -15.48
#